data_AF-A0A8T1YU38-F1
#
_entry.id   AF-A0A8T1YU38-F1
#
_cell.length_a   1.000
_cell.length_b   1.000
_cell.length_c   1.000
_cell.angle_alpha   90.00
_cell.angle_beta   90.00
_cell.angle_gamma   90.00
#
_symmetry.space_group_name_H-M   'P 1'
#
loop_
_entity.id
_entity.type
_entity.pdbx_description
1 polymer ?
#
loop_
_entity_poly.entity_id
_entity_poly.type
_entity_poly.pdbx_seq_one_letter_code
_entity_poly.pdbx_strand_id
1 'polypeptide(L)'
;MEEGHFENLPGKGKPLNLHTNPHADPAEDTLYRILNKNGFAPEWVELNKEIRNRAKEWRVALKKAWTMKFEEDESGWEERSDLLKKELKQINNMVFRYNLIVPFGRQMFGLKWEKEIDLLKD
;
A
#
# COMPACT_ATOMS: atom_id res chain seq x y z
N MET A 1 52.08 -2.38 -3.18
CA MET A 1 51.10 -3.28 -2.53
C MET A 1 50.03 -2.37 -1.96
N GLU A 2 48.79 -2.47 -2.45
CA GLU A 2 47.65 -1.73 -1.89
C GLU A 2 47.28 -2.33 -0.52
N GLU A 3 47.13 -1.49 0.51
CA GLU A 3 46.71 -1.91 1.84
C GLU A 3 45.26 -2.44 1.77
N GLY A 4 45.09 -3.75 1.98
CA GLY A 4 43.78 -4.37 1.97
C GLY A 4 42.97 -4.00 3.21
N HIS A 5 42.07 -3.01 3.11
CA HIS A 5 41.15 -2.60 4.19
C HIS A 5 40.07 -3.65 4.56
N PHE A 6 40.10 -4.84 3.97
CA PHE A 6 39.16 -5.93 4.25
C PHE A 6 39.47 -6.70 5.54
N GLU A 7 40.65 -6.49 6.12
CA GLU A 7 41.12 -7.21 7.31
C GLU A 7 40.30 -6.91 8.58
N ASN A 8 39.70 -5.72 8.70
CA ASN A 8 39.04 -5.21 9.91
C ASN A 8 37.53 -4.94 9.74
N LEU A 9 36.84 -5.71 8.89
CA LEU A 9 35.39 -5.55 8.74
C LEU A 9 34.63 -6.04 9.98
N PRO A 10 33.62 -5.29 10.45
CA PRO A 10 32.77 -5.73 11.55
C PRO A 10 32.04 -7.02 11.16
N GLY A 11 32.31 -8.11 11.89
CA GLY A 11 31.72 -9.43 11.64
C GLY A 11 32.65 -10.46 10.98
N LYS A 12 33.91 -10.11 10.67
CA LYS A 12 34.93 -11.08 10.22
C LYS A 12 35.04 -12.24 11.22
N GLY A 13 34.93 -13.48 10.74
CA GLY A 13 35.01 -14.70 11.55
C GLY A 13 33.78 -15.03 12.39
N LYS A 14 32.73 -14.19 12.42
CA LYS A 14 31.48 -14.52 13.11
C LYS A 14 30.64 -15.48 12.26
N PRO A 15 29.94 -16.47 12.85
CA PRO A 15 29.02 -17.34 12.12
C PRO A 15 27.96 -16.52 11.37
N LEU A 16 27.72 -16.86 10.11
CA LEU A 16 26.64 -16.26 9.34
C LEU A 16 25.31 -16.63 10.00
N ASN A 17 24.47 -15.64 10.26
CA ASN A 17 23.12 -15.88 10.77
C ASN A 17 22.26 -16.40 9.61
N LEU A 18 21.97 -17.70 9.62
CA LEU A 18 21.16 -18.40 8.63
C LEU A 18 19.66 -18.41 8.97
N HIS A 19 19.21 -17.60 9.93
CA HIS A 19 17.79 -17.52 10.26
C HIS A 19 17.02 -16.91 9.09
N THR A 20 16.17 -17.72 8.48
CA THR A 20 15.26 -17.35 7.40
C THR A 20 13.86 -17.11 7.95
N ASN A 21 13.17 -16.08 7.47
CA ASN A 21 11.77 -15.89 7.82
C ASN A 21 10.92 -16.97 7.13
N PRO A 22 10.24 -17.86 7.88
CA PRO A 22 9.42 -18.92 7.30
C PRO A 22 8.17 -18.39 6.55
N HIS A 23 7.86 -17.10 6.70
CA HIS A 23 6.76 -16.42 6.03
C HIS A 23 7.19 -15.54 4.85
N ALA A 24 8.49 -15.47 4.56
CA ALA A 24 9.02 -14.78 3.37
C ALA A 24 9.40 -15.81 2.31
N ASP A 25 9.31 -15.41 1.04
CA ASP A 25 9.92 -16.17 -0.03
C ASP A 25 11.45 -16.22 0.21
N PRO A 26 12.10 -17.39 0.19
CA PRO A 26 13.55 -17.52 0.35
C PRO A 26 14.36 -16.60 -0.58
N ALA A 27 13.84 -16.30 -1.78
CA ALA A 27 14.46 -15.39 -2.74
C ALA A 27 14.42 -13.92 -2.27
N GLU A 28 13.42 -13.52 -1.48
CA GLU A 28 13.20 -12.14 -1.01
C GLU A 28 13.63 -11.92 0.45
N ASP A 29 13.79 -13.00 1.23
CA ASP A 29 14.14 -12.95 2.66
C ASP A 29 15.41 -12.12 2.94
N THR A 30 16.43 -12.25 2.07
CA THR A 30 17.65 -11.46 2.21
C THR A 30 17.42 -9.96 2.01
N LEU A 31 16.60 -9.59 1.02
CA LEU A 31 16.22 -8.19 0.78
C LEU A 31 15.46 -7.62 1.98
N TYR A 32 14.45 -8.33 2.47
CA TYR A 32 13.65 -7.89 3.62
C TYR A 32 14.48 -7.75 4.89
N ARG A 33 15.44 -8.65 5.12
CA ARG A 33 16.39 -8.56 6.24
C ARG A 33 17.29 -7.34 6.14
N ILE A 34 17.76 -6.98 4.95
CA ILE A 34 18.56 -5.77 4.74
C ILE A 34 17.72 -4.52 5.01
N LEU A 35 16.51 -4.43 4.46
CA LEU A 35 15.61 -3.29 4.68
C LEU A 35 15.30 -3.11 6.17
N ASN A 36 14.90 -4.19 6.85
CA ASN A 36 14.56 -4.15 8.27
C ASN A 36 15.76 -3.75 9.15
N LYS A 37 16.97 -4.24 8.85
CA LYS A 37 18.20 -3.82 9.56
C LYS A 37 18.49 -2.32 9.43
N ASN A 38 18.05 -1.70 8.34
CA ASN A 38 18.21 -0.26 8.11
C ASN A 38 16.98 0.56 8.53
N GLY A 39 15.97 -0.06 9.15
CA GLY A 39 14.75 0.63 9.60
C GLY A 39 13.75 0.94 8.48
N PHE A 40 13.88 0.30 7.32
CA PHE A 40 12.96 0.48 6.19
C PHE A 40 12.00 -0.70 6.06
N ALA A 41 10.77 -0.40 5.63
CA ALA A 41 9.77 -1.40 5.30
C ALA A 41 9.85 -1.78 3.79
N PRO A 42 9.45 -3.01 3.42
CA PRO A 42 9.25 -3.38 2.02
C PRO A 42 8.27 -2.45 1.30
N GLU A 43 8.46 -2.25 -0.01
CA GLU A 43 7.61 -1.37 -0.83
C GLU A 43 6.11 -1.70 -0.68
N TRP A 44 5.76 -2.99 -0.71
CA TRP A 44 4.36 -3.41 -0.61
C TRP A 44 3.75 -3.08 0.76
N VAL A 45 4.54 -2.99 1.84
CA VAL A 45 4.04 -2.59 3.17
C VAL A 45 3.67 -1.11 3.16
N GLU A 46 4.55 -0.26 2.63
CA GLU A 46 4.29 1.18 2.50
C GLU A 46 3.11 1.44 1.57
N LEU A 47 3.06 0.76 0.41
CA LEU A 47 1.97 0.89 -0.54
C LEU A 47 0.63 0.45 0.06
N ASN A 48 0.60 -0.62 0.87
CA ASN A 48 -0.61 -1.05 1.58
C ASN A 48 -1.13 0.05 2.52
N LYS A 49 -0.22 0.67 3.28
CA LYS A 49 -0.54 1.78 4.19
C LYS A 49 -1.09 2.98 3.42
N GLU A 50 -0.47 3.32 2.29
CA GLU A 50 -0.92 4.43 1.45
C GLU A 50 -2.31 4.17 0.86
N ILE A 51 -2.56 2.97 0.30
CA ILE A 51 -3.88 2.58 -0.22
C ILE A 51 -4.96 2.71 0.85
N ARG A 52 -4.69 2.21 2.07
CA ARG A 52 -5.65 2.28 3.18
C ARG A 52 -5.96 3.71 3.59
N ASN A 53 -4.95 4.58 3.66
CA ASN A 53 -5.13 5.98 4.01
C ASN A 53 -5.93 6.72 2.93
N ARG A 54 -5.55 6.59 1.65
CA ARG A 54 -6.29 7.20 0.54
C ARG A 54 -7.73 6.72 0.44
N ALA A 55 -7.97 5.41 0.63
CA ALA A 55 -9.32 4.86 0.65
C ALA A 55 -10.16 5.43 1.80
N LYS A 56 -9.55 5.64 2.98
CA LYS A 56 -10.23 6.26 4.12
C LYS A 56 -10.60 7.72 3.83
N GLU A 57 -9.66 8.50 3.32
CA GLU A 57 -9.88 9.90 2.94
C GLU A 57 -10.95 10.03 1.85
N TRP A 58 -10.86 9.21 0.82
CA TRP A 58 -11.85 9.15 -0.26
C TRP A 58 -13.25 8.82 0.24
N ARG A 59 -13.42 7.86 1.17
CA ARG A 59 -14.73 7.54 1.78
C ARG A 59 -15.30 8.70 2.58
N VAL A 60 -14.46 9.46 3.30
CA VAL A 60 -14.90 10.67 4.02
C VAL A 60 -15.38 11.73 3.03
N ALA A 61 -14.64 11.95 1.94
CA ALA A 61 -15.03 12.88 0.88
C ALA A 61 -16.33 12.46 0.19
N LEU A 62 -16.49 11.16 -0.11
CA LEU A 62 -17.70 10.59 -0.68
C LEU A 62 -18.91 10.82 0.23
N LYS A 63 -18.78 10.51 1.52
CA LYS A 63 -19.87 10.72 2.49
C LYS A 63 -20.27 12.18 2.59
N LYS A 64 -19.30 13.10 2.60
CA LYS A 64 -19.56 14.56 2.62
C LYS A 64 -20.28 15.02 1.34
N ALA A 65 -19.84 14.55 0.17
CA ALA A 65 -20.51 14.87 -1.09
C ALA A 65 -21.93 14.29 -1.13
N TRP A 66 -22.14 13.10 -0.55
CA TRP A 66 -23.44 12.46 -0.46
C TRP A 66 -24.42 13.23 0.43
N THR A 67 -23.99 13.73 1.60
CA THR A 67 -24.85 14.55 2.47
C THR A 67 -25.22 15.88 1.81
N MET A 68 -24.25 16.53 1.14
CA MET A 68 -24.47 17.79 0.43
C MET A 68 -25.50 17.67 -0.72
N LYS A 69 -25.58 16.50 -1.35
CA LYS A 69 -26.58 16.21 -2.39
C LYS A 69 -28.01 16.37 -1.85
N PHE A 70 -28.27 16.00 -0.60
CA PHE A 70 -29.60 16.10 0.01
C PHE A 70 -29.94 17.49 0.56
N GLU A 71 -28.91 18.31 0.86
CA GLU A 71 -29.10 19.58 1.57
C GLU A 71 -29.36 20.77 0.64
N GLU A 72 -28.61 20.96 -0.45
CA GLU A 72 -28.65 22.27 -1.14
C GLU A 72 -28.58 22.31 -2.68
N ASP A 73 -28.12 21.29 -3.42
CA ASP A 73 -28.16 21.34 -4.89
C ASP A 73 -27.80 19.98 -5.55
N GLU A 74 -28.65 19.45 -6.43
CA GLU A 74 -28.28 18.30 -7.29
C GLU A 74 -27.25 18.69 -8.35
N SER A 75 -27.18 19.97 -8.75
CA SER A 75 -26.34 20.46 -9.85
C SER A 75 -24.85 20.18 -9.64
N GLY A 76 -24.36 20.28 -8.40
CA GLY A 76 -22.95 20.04 -8.08
C GLY A 76 -22.61 18.59 -7.73
N TRP A 77 -23.58 17.67 -7.71
CA TRP A 77 -23.31 16.26 -7.41
C TRP A 77 -22.60 15.57 -8.57
N GLU A 78 -22.99 15.84 -9.80
CA GLU A 78 -22.46 15.16 -10.98
C GLU A 78 -20.95 15.39 -11.12
N GLU A 79 -20.51 16.65 -11.09
CA GLU A 79 -19.09 17.02 -11.16
C GLU A 79 -18.27 16.40 -10.02
N ARG A 80 -18.76 16.48 -8.78
CA ARG A 80 -18.09 15.88 -7.61
C ARG A 80 -18.01 14.37 -7.72
N SER A 81 -19.07 13.73 -8.22
CA SER A 81 -19.10 12.28 -8.42
C SER A 81 -18.07 11.82 -9.44
N ASP A 82 -17.86 12.60 -10.51
CA ASP A 82 -16.87 12.30 -11.53
C ASP A 82 -15.44 12.47 -11.02
N LEU A 83 -15.17 13.49 -10.21
CA LEU A 83 -13.89 13.64 -9.51
C LEU A 83 -13.62 12.44 -8.58
N LEU A 84 -14.61 12.05 -7.76
CA LEU A 84 -14.49 10.91 -6.86
C LEU A 84 -14.31 9.58 -7.60
N LYS A 85 -14.95 9.39 -8.77
CA LYS A 85 -14.72 8.21 -9.63
C LYS A 85 -13.30 8.17 -10.20
N LYS A 86 -12.74 9.33 -10.58
CA LYS A 86 -11.34 9.41 -11.04
C LYS A 86 -10.37 9.05 -9.92
N GLU A 87 -10.59 9.55 -8.70
CA GLU A 87 -9.80 9.19 -7.53
C GLU A 87 -9.91 7.69 -7.19
N LEU A 88 -11.14 7.15 -7.23
CA LEU A 88 -11.39 5.72 -7.06
C LEU A 88 -10.57 4.87 -8.04
N LYS A 89 -10.51 5.29 -9.31
CA LYS A 89 -9.69 4.62 -10.34
C LYS A 89 -8.20 4.67 -9.99
N GLN A 90 -7.71 5.78 -9.46
CA GLN A 90 -6.31 5.89 -9.02
C GLN A 90 -6.01 4.94 -7.85
N ILE A 91 -6.90 4.87 -6.86
CA ILE A 91 -6.78 3.91 -5.74
C ILE A 91 -6.75 2.48 -6.27
N ASN A 92 -7.64 2.14 -7.22
CA ASN A 92 -7.68 0.81 -7.82
C ASN A 92 -6.42 0.48 -8.64
N ASN A 93 -5.80 1.46 -9.29
CA ASN A 93 -4.50 1.27 -9.94
C ASN A 93 -3.39 0.98 -8.91
N MET A 94 -3.42 1.62 -7.74
CA MET A 94 -2.49 1.31 -6.66
C MET A 94 -2.72 -0.10 -6.11
N VAL A 95 -3.98 -0.52 -5.94
CA VAL A 95 -4.34 -1.90 -5.57
C VAL A 95 -3.81 -2.89 -6.61
N PHE A 96 -3.95 -2.59 -7.89
CA PHE A 96 -3.39 -3.43 -8.96
C PHE A 96 -1.87 -3.55 -8.82
N ARG A 97 -1.15 -2.43 -8.69
CA ARG A 97 0.31 -2.45 -8.45
C ARG A 97 0.68 -3.26 -7.22
N TYR A 98 -0.02 -3.07 -6.11
CA TYR A 98 0.18 -3.83 -4.88
C TYR A 98 0.02 -5.33 -5.12
N ASN A 99 -1.02 -5.76 -5.84
CA ASN A 99 -1.27 -7.16 -6.13
C ASN A 99 -0.20 -7.82 -7.02
N LEU A 100 0.58 -7.03 -7.77
CA LEU A 100 1.70 -7.53 -8.57
C LEU A 100 2.97 -7.77 -7.74
N ILE A 101 3.16 -7.02 -6.66
CA ILE A 101 4.40 -7.04 -5.87
C ILE A 101 4.26 -7.77 -4.53
N VAL A 102 3.03 -8.11 -4.12
CA VAL A 102 2.77 -8.77 -2.85
C VAL A 102 2.87 -10.29 -3.00
N PRO A 103 3.36 -11.02 -1.98
CA PRO A 103 3.27 -12.48 -1.95
C PRO A 103 1.84 -12.99 -2.15
N PHE A 104 1.72 -14.16 -2.78
CA PHE A 104 0.43 -14.81 -3.01
C PHE A 104 -0.36 -14.98 -1.70
N GLY A 105 -1.68 -14.79 -1.76
CA GLY A 105 -2.58 -14.86 -0.60
C GLY A 105 -2.68 -13.57 0.23
N ARG A 106 -1.87 -12.54 -0.07
CA ARG A 106 -1.98 -11.20 0.55
C ARG A 106 -2.57 -10.13 -0.38
N GLN A 107 -2.99 -10.53 -1.57
CA GLN A 107 -3.66 -9.66 -2.54
C GLN A 107 -4.97 -9.11 -1.97
N MET A 108 -5.39 -7.95 -2.48
CA MET A 108 -6.63 -7.29 -2.05
C MET A 108 -7.54 -6.95 -3.23
N PHE A 109 -8.83 -6.83 -2.95
CA PHE A 109 -9.82 -6.40 -3.94
C PHE A 109 -9.83 -4.87 -4.07
N GLY A 110 -10.02 -4.40 -5.29
CA GLY A 110 -10.30 -3.00 -5.55
C GLY A 110 -11.68 -2.58 -5.02
N LEU A 111 -11.84 -1.28 -4.85
CA LEU A 111 -13.09 -0.65 -4.45
C LEU A 111 -14.05 -0.55 -5.64
N LYS A 112 -15.35 -0.73 -5.39
CA LYS A 112 -16.40 -0.62 -6.42
C LYS A 112 -17.34 0.52 -6.06
N TRP A 113 -17.60 1.40 -7.03
CA TRP A 113 -18.41 2.60 -6.84
C TRP A 113 -19.81 2.26 -6.31
N GLU A 114 -20.48 1.31 -6.94
CA GLU A 114 -21.87 0.93 -6.63
C GLU A 114 -21.98 0.41 -5.19
N LYS A 115 -21.03 -0.43 -4.78
CA LYS A 115 -20.97 -0.98 -3.42
C LYS A 115 -20.78 0.11 -2.38
N GLU A 116 -19.92 1.09 -2.64
CA GLU A 116 -19.64 2.18 -1.69
C GLU A 116 -20.82 3.16 -1.60
N ILE A 117 -21.56 3.37 -2.70
CA ILE A 117 -22.81 4.15 -2.68
C ILE A 117 -23.92 3.42 -1.94
N ASP A 118 -24.07 2.11 -2.12
CA ASP A 118 -25.10 1.33 -1.42
C ASP A 118 -24.90 1.36 0.11
N LEU A 119 -23.65 1.32 0.58
CA LEU A 119 -23.30 1.49 2.01
C LEU A 119 -23.66 2.86 2.61
N LEU A 120 -23.99 3.86 1.77
CA LEU A 120 -24.40 5.20 2.21
C LEU A 120 -25.92 5.40 2.17
N LYS A 121 -26.67 4.44 1.59
CA LYS A 121 -28.13 4.44 1.56
C LYS A 121 -28.73 3.78 2.80
N ASP A 122 -27.99 2.85 3.41
CA ASP A 122 -28.29 2.22 4.69
C ASP A 122 -27.97 3.15 5.87
#